data_AF-A0A1I5B2S0-F1
#
_entry.id   AF-A0A1I5B2S0-F1
#
_cell.length_a   1.000
_cell.length_b   1.000
_cell.length_c   1.000
_cell.angle_alpha   90.00
_cell.angle_beta   90.00
_cell.angle_gamma   90.00
#
_symmetry.space_group_name_H-M   'P 1'
#
loop_
_entity.id
_entity.type
_entity.pdbx_description
1 polymer ?
#
loop_
_entity_poly.entity_id
_entity_poly.type
_entity_poly.pdbx_seq_one_letter_code
_entity_poly.pdbx_strand_id
1 'polypeptide(L)'
;MILNVKISFVNGWFSYRNIKIFTDDNFCTSINANGNHSIEIPDDTKEILFQLGAIYPYKTAVSLTSIDYNEGKVFVGLSLNHRGMLLSLYDSLKSNYLQSKMLSIEEYLVFDKNINQKDLIILKNLKSSLLLFLISLIILIFSVVQQNNDLAPFAFLIGLTSLITSLVYYNEKTVERNTYKVRIISSVMLFVLSIYFLDNSYLFLHWIILIFTILLVFFFIENLRNNENTNLKDA
;
A
#
# COMPACT_ATOMS: atom_id res chain seq x y z
N MET A 1 -17.32 -3.24 29.88
CA MET A 1 -17.90 -2.63 28.66
C MET A 1 -17.22 -3.23 27.43
N ILE A 2 -17.90 -3.31 26.27
CA ILE A 2 -17.29 -3.88 25.04
C ILE A 2 -16.87 -2.77 24.08
N LEU A 3 -15.57 -2.69 23.78
CA LEU A 3 -15.02 -1.88 22.71
C LEU A 3 -14.98 -2.68 21.40
N ASN A 4 -15.67 -2.18 20.38
CA ASN A 4 -15.65 -2.71 19.03
C ASN A 4 -14.76 -1.80 18.16
N VAL A 5 -13.62 -2.30 17.74
CA VAL A 5 -12.65 -1.58 16.92
C VAL A 5 -12.69 -2.12 15.51
N LYS A 6 -12.87 -1.23 14.54
CA LYS A 6 -12.79 -1.56 13.12
C LYS A 6 -11.64 -0.83 12.48
N ILE A 7 -10.73 -1.57 11.87
CA ILE A 7 -9.46 -1.06 11.36
C ILE A 7 -9.41 -1.25 9.86
N SER A 8 -9.25 -0.13 9.16
CA SER A 8 -9.12 -0.11 7.71
C SER A 8 -7.90 0.70 7.29
N PHE A 9 -6.74 0.04 7.27
CA PHE A 9 -5.52 0.65 6.76
C PHE A 9 -5.39 0.33 5.27
N VAL A 10 -5.55 1.35 4.43
CA VAL A 10 -5.42 1.23 2.98
C VAL A 10 -3.94 0.94 2.66
N ASN A 11 -3.64 -0.30 2.26
CA ASN A 11 -2.37 -0.75 1.69
C ASN A 11 -1.10 -0.17 2.33
N GLY A 12 -0.50 -0.90 3.28
CA GLY A 12 0.82 -0.56 3.78
C GLY A 12 1.38 -1.61 4.73
N TRP A 13 2.70 -1.58 4.95
CA TRP A 13 3.40 -2.38 5.97
C TRP A 13 2.71 -2.33 7.35
N PHE A 14 1.99 -1.24 7.63
CA PHE A 14 1.25 -1.03 8.86
C PHE A 14 0.11 -2.03 9.10
N SER A 15 -0.50 -2.64 8.07
CA SER A 15 -1.57 -3.64 8.25
C SER A 15 -1.10 -4.93 8.91
N TYR A 16 0.20 -5.21 8.86
CA TYR A 16 0.85 -6.36 9.51
C TYR A 16 1.40 -6.03 10.91
N ARG A 17 1.17 -4.81 11.39
CA ARG A 17 1.63 -4.38 12.71
C ARG A 17 0.52 -4.56 13.75
N ASN A 18 0.93 -4.47 14.99
CA ASN A 18 0.02 -4.48 16.12
C ASN A 18 -0.28 -3.05 16.57
N ILE A 19 -1.54 -2.81 16.92
CA ILE A 19 -2.02 -1.63 17.60
C ILE A 19 -2.16 -1.98 19.07
N LYS A 20 -1.42 -1.27 19.92
CA LYS A 20 -1.57 -1.35 21.37
C LYS A 20 -2.71 -0.44 21.80
N ILE A 21 -3.55 -0.92 22.70
CA ILE A 21 -4.69 -0.19 23.24
C ILE A 21 -4.45 0.04 24.72
N PHE A 22 -4.66 1.27 25.14
CA PHE A 22 -4.55 1.70 26.53
C PHE A 22 -5.89 2.29 26.99
N THR A 23 -6.24 2.05 28.23
CA THR A 23 -7.40 2.61 28.92
C THR A 23 -6.89 3.45 30.08
N ASP A 24 -7.12 4.76 30.05
CA ASP A 24 -6.59 5.71 31.05
C ASP A 24 -5.08 5.49 31.33
N ASP A 25 -4.28 5.51 30.25
CA ASP A 25 -2.83 5.23 30.22
C ASP A 25 -2.37 3.82 30.64
N ASN A 26 -3.28 2.92 31.06
CA ASN A 26 -2.95 1.54 31.38
C ASN A 26 -3.03 0.64 30.14
N PHE A 27 -2.01 -0.17 29.91
CA PHE A 27 -2.02 -1.12 28.79
C PHE A 27 -3.11 -2.16 28.98
N CYS A 28 -4.01 -2.25 27.99
CA CYS A 28 -5.12 -3.20 28.00
C CYS A 28 -4.77 -4.42 27.13
N THR A 29 -4.56 -4.22 25.83
CA THR A 29 -4.29 -5.32 24.90
C THR A 29 -3.60 -4.85 23.62
N SER A 30 -3.32 -5.79 22.73
CA SER A 30 -2.72 -5.56 21.43
C SER A 30 -3.52 -6.30 20.36
N ILE A 31 -3.97 -5.58 19.33
CA ILE A 31 -4.73 -6.13 18.21
C ILE A 31 -3.99 -5.97 16.89
N ASN A 32 -4.28 -6.80 15.90
CA ASN A 32 -3.75 -6.65 14.56
C ASN A 32 -4.33 -5.38 13.91
N ALA A 33 -3.50 -4.66 13.16
CA ALA A 33 -3.84 -3.43 12.45
C ALA A 33 -4.73 -3.62 11.21
N ASN A 34 -5.64 -4.61 11.25
CA ASN A 34 -6.59 -4.91 10.18
C ASN A 34 -7.79 -5.69 10.73
N GLY A 35 -8.98 -5.43 10.18
CA GLY A 35 -10.21 -6.17 10.49
C GLY A 35 -11.01 -5.62 11.66
N ASN A 36 -11.92 -6.46 12.16
CA ASN A 36 -12.83 -6.14 13.26
C ASN A 36 -12.39 -6.84 14.54
N HIS A 37 -12.34 -6.12 15.65
CA HIS A 37 -11.93 -6.63 16.96
C HIS A 37 -12.95 -6.21 18.02
N SER A 38 -13.23 -7.12 18.95
CA SER A 38 -14.08 -6.85 20.11
C SER A 38 -13.27 -7.13 21.37
N ILE A 39 -13.24 -6.18 22.29
CA ILE A 39 -12.33 -6.15 23.43
C ILE A 39 -13.11 -5.70 24.65
N GLU A 40 -12.89 -6.37 25.78
CA GLU A 40 -13.45 -5.94 27.05
C GLU A 40 -12.59 -4.83 27.66
N ILE A 41 -13.22 -3.71 28.03
CA ILE A 41 -12.59 -2.59 28.72
C ILE A 41 -13.31 -2.28 30.03
N PRO A 42 -12.60 -1.73 31.03
CA PRO A 42 -13.18 -1.34 32.32
C PRO A 42 -14.34 -0.34 32.15
N ASP A 43 -15.37 -0.48 33.00
CA ASP A 43 -16.59 0.35 32.95
C ASP A 43 -16.38 1.79 33.42
N ASP A 44 -15.19 2.14 33.92
CA ASP A 44 -14.80 3.47 34.40
C ASP A 44 -13.80 4.18 33.45
N THR A 45 -13.52 3.59 32.28
CA THR A 45 -12.53 4.09 31.32
C THR A 45 -12.91 5.44 30.74
N LYS A 46 -12.17 6.51 31.01
CA LYS A 46 -12.46 7.86 30.46
C LYS A 46 -11.89 8.06 29.06
N GLU A 47 -10.72 7.49 28.80
CA GLU A 47 -10.02 7.65 27.53
C GLU A 47 -9.46 6.32 27.04
N ILE A 48 -9.61 6.09 25.74
CA ILE A 48 -9.03 4.95 25.03
C ILE A 48 -7.96 5.48 24.08
N LEU A 49 -6.71 5.11 24.33
CA LEU A 49 -5.56 5.49 23.50
C LEU A 49 -5.12 4.31 22.62
N PHE A 50 -4.96 4.57 21.33
CA PHE A 50 -4.48 3.64 20.34
C PHE A 50 -3.07 4.02 19.91
N GLN A 51 -2.15 3.05 19.92
CA GLN A 51 -0.76 3.25 19.55
C GLN A 51 -0.32 2.27 18.47
N LEU A 52 0.17 2.80 17.35
CA LEU A 52 0.71 2.03 16.21
C LEU A 52 2.22 2.24 16.09
N GLY A 53 3.00 1.15 16.21
CA GLY A 53 4.46 1.17 16.08
C GLY A 53 5.21 1.23 17.42
N ALA A 54 6.45 0.70 17.43
CA ALA A 54 7.27 0.56 18.62
C ALA A 54 8.32 1.68 18.79
N ILE A 55 9.01 2.06 17.70
CA ILE A 55 10.13 3.02 17.74
C ILE A 55 9.62 4.46 17.62
N TYR A 56 8.73 4.71 16.66
CA TYR A 56 8.03 6.00 16.49
C TYR A 56 6.53 5.72 16.56
N PRO A 57 5.94 5.75 17.77
CA PRO A 57 4.54 5.40 17.96
C PRO A 57 3.62 6.53 17.47
N TYR A 58 2.77 6.23 16.48
CA TYR A 58 1.61 7.08 16.20
C TYR A 58 0.56 6.84 17.27
N LYS A 59 0.06 7.92 17.86
CA LYS A 59 -0.94 7.86 18.93
C LYS A 59 -2.18 8.63 18.55
N THR A 60 -3.34 8.08 18.91
CA THR A 60 -4.63 8.74 18.77
C THR A 60 -5.50 8.30 19.95
N ALA A 61 -6.46 9.13 20.36
CA ALA A 61 -7.28 8.86 21.52
C ALA A 61 -8.75 9.18 21.25
N VAL A 62 -9.63 8.44 21.92
CA VAL A 62 -11.07 8.70 21.96
C VAL A 62 -11.47 8.84 23.42
N SER A 63 -12.09 9.97 23.75
CA SER A 63 -12.68 10.20 25.07
C SER A 63 -14.10 9.62 25.10
N LEU A 64 -14.43 8.93 26.18
CA LEU A 64 -15.76 8.37 26.42
C LEU A 64 -16.62 9.34 27.22
N THR A 65 -17.88 9.44 26.84
CA THR A 65 -18.89 10.29 27.48
C THR A 65 -19.92 9.45 28.22
N SER A 66 -20.69 10.08 29.11
CA SER A 66 -21.74 9.44 29.91
C SER A 66 -22.77 8.64 29.07
N ILE A 67 -22.96 9.03 27.81
CA ILE A 67 -23.90 8.38 26.88
C ILE A 67 -23.39 6.98 26.48
N ASP A 68 -22.08 6.84 26.31
CA ASP A 68 -21.44 5.62 25.82
C ASP A 68 -21.49 4.48 26.85
N TYR A 69 -21.46 4.84 28.14
CA TYR A 69 -21.61 3.89 29.24
C TYR A 69 -23.02 3.31 29.33
N ASN A 70 -24.06 4.08 28.94
CA ASN A 70 -25.45 3.61 28.99
C ASN A 70 -25.71 2.51 27.95
N GLU A 71 -24.99 2.51 26.83
CA GLU A 71 -25.14 1.50 25.77
C GLU A 71 -24.31 0.23 26.02
N GLY A 72 -23.33 0.29 26.92
CA GLY A 72 -22.43 -0.83 27.25
C GLY A 72 -21.54 -1.29 26.10
N LYS A 73 -21.56 -0.59 24.97
CA LYS A 73 -20.79 -0.86 23.76
C LYS A 73 -20.29 0.44 23.15
N VAL A 74 -19.02 0.44 22.77
CA VAL A 74 -18.36 1.56 22.10
C VAL A 74 -17.90 1.10 20.72
N PHE A 75 -18.11 1.91 19.69
CA PHE A 75 -17.66 1.62 18.33
C PHE A 75 -16.62 2.65 17.89
N VAL A 76 -15.43 2.17 17.52
CA VAL A 76 -14.31 3.02 17.09
C VAL A 76 -13.80 2.54 15.73
N GLY A 77 -13.63 3.48 14.82
CA GLY A 77 -12.94 3.29 13.55
C GLY A 77 -11.50 3.80 13.63
N LEU A 78 -10.55 3.00 13.17
CA LEU A 78 -9.15 3.42 12.98
C LEU A 78 -8.80 3.49 11.49
N SER A 79 -8.20 4.61 11.09
CA SER A 79 -7.74 4.85 9.72
C SER A 79 -6.37 5.56 9.71
N LEU A 80 -5.72 5.53 8.55
CA LEU A 80 -4.48 6.28 8.31
C LEU A 80 -4.81 7.57 7.56
N ASN A 81 -4.26 8.68 8.02
CA ASN A 81 -4.41 10.00 7.43
C ASN A 81 -3.37 10.20 6.32
N HIS A 82 -3.65 9.70 5.13
CA HIS A 82 -2.87 10.01 3.94
C HIS A 82 -3.74 10.43 2.76
N ARG A 83 -3.24 11.38 1.97
CA ARG A 83 -3.94 11.92 0.78
C ARG A 83 -3.85 11.01 -0.45
N GLY A 84 -3.38 9.77 -0.28
CA GLY A 84 -3.23 8.75 -1.31
C GLY A 84 -1.87 8.06 -1.23
N MET A 85 -1.68 6.99 -2.01
CA MET A 85 -0.48 6.15 -1.93
C MET A 85 0.82 6.91 -2.22
N LEU A 86 0.82 7.83 -3.20
CA LEU A 86 2.00 8.64 -3.55
C LEU A 86 2.49 9.55 -2.41
N LEU A 87 1.57 10.04 -1.58
CA LEU A 87 1.90 10.92 -0.46
C LEU A 87 1.99 10.15 0.86
N SER A 88 1.72 8.84 0.87
CA SER A 88 1.68 8.03 2.10
C SER A 88 2.98 8.08 2.89
N LEU A 89 4.15 8.06 2.21
CA LEU A 89 5.45 8.16 2.88
C LEU A 89 5.64 9.52 3.54
N TYR A 90 5.35 10.61 2.84
CA TYR A 90 5.44 11.96 3.40
C TYR A 90 4.43 12.17 4.54
N ASP A 91 3.17 11.77 4.31
CA ASP A 91 2.10 11.89 5.30
C ASP A 91 2.37 10.99 6.52
N SER A 92 3.09 9.86 6.36
CA SER A 92 3.53 9.02 7.48
C SER A 92 4.49 9.73 8.43
N LEU A 93 5.22 10.76 7.99
CA LEU A 93 6.09 11.53 8.88
C LEU A 93 5.30 12.46 9.82
N LYS A 94 3.99 12.64 9.60
CA LYS A 94 3.15 13.51 10.43
C LYS A 94 2.77 12.80 11.73
N SER A 95 2.69 13.58 12.81
CA SER A 95 2.29 13.06 14.13
C SER A 95 0.84 12.53 14.15
N ASN A 96 -0.04 13.09 13.33
CA ASN A 96 -1.46 12.73 13.23
C ASN A 96 -1.76 11.69 12.14
N TYR A 97 -0.80 10.80 11.86
CA TYR A 97 -0.94 9.79 10.82
C TYR A 97 -1.95 8.70 11.18
N LEU A 98 -2.01 8.29 12.45
CA LEU A 98 -3.07 7.41 12.96
C LEU A 98 -4.26 8.27 13.42
N GLN A 99 -5.46 7.94 12.98
CA GLN A 99 -6.69 8.61 13.38
C GLN A 99 -7.69 7.61 13.96
N SER A 100 -8.31 8.01 15.06
CA SER A 100 -9.49 7.35 15.61
C SER A 100 -10.72 8.23 15.43
N LYS A 101 -11.83 7.60 15.04
CA LYS A 101 -13.15 8.24 15.00
C LYS A 101 -14.13 7.36 15.79
N MET A 102 -14.90 7.99 16.67
CA MET A 102 -16.04 7.34 17.31
C MET A 102 -17.19 7.21 16.30
N LEU A 103 -17.78 6.03 16.21
CA LEU A 103 -18.76 5.70 15.17
C LEU A 103 -20.10 5.35 15.78
N SER A 104 -21.19 5.67 15.09
CA SER A 104 -22.48 5.01 15.35
C SER A 104 -22.44 3.55 14.88
N ILE A 105 -23.42 2.74 15.30
CA ILE A 105 -23.56 1.35 14.84
C ILE A 105 -23.66 1.29 13.30
N GLU A 106 -24.43 2.21 12.71
CA GLU A 106 -24.62 2.29 11.26
C GLU A 106 -23.30 2.64 10.55
N GLU A 107 -22.59 3.65 11.05
CA GLU A 107 -21.27 4.04 10.53
C GLU A 107 -20.24 2.92 10.66
N TYR A 108 -20.27 2.18 11.78
CA TYR A 108 -19.40 1.04 12.02
C TYR A 108 -19.61 -0.07 10.98
N LEU A 109 -20.86 -0.36 10.60
CA LEU A 109 -21.17 -1.37 9.59
C LEU A 109 -20.60 -0.98 8.22
N VAL A 110 -20.62 0.30 7.84
CA VAL A 110 -20.15 0.78 6.52
C VAL A 110 -18.74 1.36 6.50
N PHE A 111 -18.05 1.42 7.64
CA PHE A 111 -16.72 2.06 7.77
C PHE A 111 -15.70 1.60 6.70
N ASP A 112 -15.63 0.29 6.43
CA ASP A 112 -14.74 -0.25 5.39
C ASP A 112 -15.14 0.18 3.99
N LYS A 113 -16.44 0.33 3.71
CA LYS A 113 -16.93 0.75 2.39
C LYS A 113 -16.65 2.22 2.13
N ASN A 114 -16.71 3.06 3.16
CA ASN A 114 -16.46 4.50 3.06
C ASN A 114 -14.97 4.85 2.96
N ILE A 115 -14.08 4.04 3.54
CA ILE A 115 -12.62 4.25 3.47
C ILE A 115 -12.01 3.48 2.28
N ASN A 116 -12.55 2.31 1.93
CA ASN A 116 -12.07 1.47 0.85
C ASN A 116 -13.02 1.45 -0.35
N GLN A 117 -13.48 2.60 -0.86
CA GLN A 117 -13.85 2.66 -2.29
C GLN A 117 -12.57 2.47 -3.13
N LYS A 118 -12.00 1.27 -3.07
CA LYS A 118 -10.88 0.81 -3.86
C LYS A 118 -11.45 0.59 -5.24
N ASP A 119 -11.17 1.53 -6.15
CA ASP A 119 -11.33 1.32 -7.58
C ASP A 119 -10.34 0.21 -7.97
N LEU A 120 -10.76 -1.05 -7.82
CA LEU A 120 -9.94 -2.23 -8.04
C LEU A 120 -9.91 -2.56 -9.52
N ILE A 121 -8.70 -2.80 -10.01
CA ILE A 121 -8.43 -3.30 -11.34
C ILE A 121 -8.26 -4.80 -11.25
N ILE A 122 -9.00 -5.53 -12.07
CA ILE A 122 -8.79 -6.96 -12.30
C ILE A 122 -7.70 -7.10 -13.36
N LEU A 123 -6.59 -7.75 -12.98
CA LEU A 123 -5.48 -8.00 -13.87
C LEU A 123 -5.79 -9.23 -14.73
N LYS A 124 -6.38 -8.99 -15.90
CA LYS A 124 -6.78 -10.07 -16.84
C LYS A 124 -5.58 -10.75 -17.51
N ASN A 125 -4.40 -10.11 -17.51
CA ASN A 125 -3.24 -10.61 -18.24
C ASN A 125 -1.90 -10.40 -17.52
N LEU A 126 -1.11 -11.48 -17.46
CA LEU A 126 0.23 -11.55 -16.90
C LEU A 126 1.32 -10.93 -17.79
N LYS A 127 0.99 -10.53 -19.03
CA LYS A 127 1.93 -9.94 -20.00
C LYS A 127 2.75 -8.78 -19.42
N SER A 128 2.13 -7.90 -18.63
CA SER A 128 2.84 -6.78 -18.00
C SER A 128 3.91 -7.26 -17.01
N SER A 129 3.57 -8.19 -16.10
CA SER A 129 4.51 -8.80 -15.16
C SER A 129 5.63 -9.56 -15.87
N LEU A 130 5.32 -10.31 -16.94
CA LEU A 130 6.30 -11.06 -17.73
C LEU A 130 7.29 -10.14 -18.48
N LEU A 131 6.80 -9.05 -19.08
CA LEU A 131 7.67 -8.07 -19.72
C LEU A 131 8.55 -7.36 -18.72
N LEU A 132 8.00 -6.99 -17.56
CA LEU A 132 8.76 -6.39 -16.48
C LEU A 132 9.87 -7.33 -16.01
N PHE A 133 9.57 -8.62 -15.87
CA PHE A 133 10.56 -9.66 -15.57
C PHE A 133 11.66 -9.73 -16.64
N LEU A 134 11.30 -9.78 -17.92
CA LEU A 134 12.25 -9.90 -19.02
C LEU A 134 13.19 -8.69 -19.12
N ILE A 135 12.65 -7.47 -19.06
CA ILE A 135 13.45 -6.23 -19.09
C ILE A 135 14.41 -6.21 -17.90
N SER A 136 13.91 -6.56 -16.71
CA SER A 136 14.71 -6.60 -15.49
C SER A 136 15.86 -7.60 -15.59
N LEU A 137 15.61 -8.77 -16.18
CA LEU A 137 16.62 -9.80 -16.39
C LEU A 137 17.69 -9.34 -17.39
N ILE A 138 17.30 -8.67 -18.49
CA ILE A 138 18.23 -8.09 -19.46
C ILE A 138 19.12 -7.07 -18.78
N ILE A 139 18.55 -6.10 -18.04
CA ILE A 139 19.31 -5.07 -17.32
C ILE A 139 20.27 -5.72 -16.33
N LEU A 140 19.81 -6.71 -15.55
CA LEU A 140 20.61 -7.39 -14.55
C LEU A 140 21.81 -8.12 -15.19
N ILE A 141 21.59 -8.91 -16.24
CA ILE A 141 22.68 -9.64 -16.93
C ILE A 141 23.71 -8.65 -17.47
N PHE A 142 23.27 -7.62 -18.18
CA PHE A 142 24.19 -6.68 -18.81
C PHE A 142 24.90 -5.76 -17.81
N SER A 143 24.28 -5.46 -16.66
CA SER A 143 24.97 -4.79 -15.57
C SER A 143 26.13 -5.62 -15.00
N VAL A 144 26.00 -6.96 -14.98
CA VAL A 144 27.07 -7.86 -14.55
C VAL A 144 28.15 -8.01 -15.63
N VAL A 145 27.80 -7.93 -16.92
CA VAL A 145 28.78 -7.97 -18.02
C VAL A 145 29.63 -6.68 -18.04
N GLN A 146 29.03 -5.54 -17.70
CA GLN A 146 29.68 -4.23 -17.73
C GLN A 146 30.34 -3.86 -16.40
N GLN A 147 31.07 -4.78 -15.75
CA GLN A 147 31.68 -4.50 -14.42
C GLN A 147 32.69 -3.35 -14.44
N ASN A 148 33.24 -3.02 -15.61
CA ASN A 148 34.18 -1.92 -15.79
C ASN A 148 33.49 -0.54 -15.81
N ASN A 149 32.16 -0.48 -15.81
CA ASN A 149 31.39 0.74 -15.76
C ASN A 149 31.01 1.07 -14.30
N ASP A 150 31.47 2.22 -13.80
CA ASP A 150 31.21 2.68 -12.42
C ASP A 150 29.72 2.83 -12.08
N LEU A 151 28.87 3.00 -13.10
CA LEU A 151 27.42 3.14 -12.92
C LEU A 151 26.66 1.80 -13.01
N ALA A 152 27.33 0.71 -13.41
CA ALA A 152 26.73 -0.62 -13.51
C ALA A 152 26.08 -1.13 -12.20
N PRO A 153 26.58 -0.82 -10.99
CA PRO A 153 25.91 -1.19 -9.74
C PRO A 153 24.49 -0.60 -9.60
N PHE A 154 24.24 0.59 -10.14
CA PHE A 154 22.89 1.18 -10.11
C PHE A 154 21.95 0.47 -11.09
N ALA A 155 22.43 0.15 -12.29
CA ALA A 155 21.68 -0.68 -13.23
C ALA A 155 21.38 -2.07 -12.64
N PHE A 156 22.35 -2.67 -11.94
CA PHE A 156 22.17 -3.93 -11.22
C PHE A 156 21.07 -3.84 -10.17
N LEU A 157 21.08 -2.80 -9.34
CA LEU A 157 20.06 -2.60 -8.31
C LEU A 157 18.67 -2.44 -8.92
N ILE A 158 18.54 -1.65 -10.00
CA ILE A 158 17.28 -1.50 -10.75
C ILE A 158 16.83 -2.86 -11.28
N GLY A 159 17.69 -3.59 -11.98
CA GLY A 159 17.38 -4.92 -12.52
C GLY A 159 16.93 -5.89 -11.43
N LEU A 160 17.64 -5.96 -10.31
CA LEU A 160 17.32 -6.89 -9.22
C LEU A 160 15.99 -6.55 -8.54
N THR A 161 15.80 -5.28 -8.18
CA THR A 161 14.57 -4.84 -7.50
C THR A 161 13.33 -4.98 -8.39
N SER A 162 13.44 -4.63 -9.68
CA SER A 162 12.37 -4.82 -10.65
C SER A 162 12.09 -6.30 -10.91
N LEU A 163 13.12 -7.16 -10.91
CA LEU A 163 12.95 -8.61 -11.07
C LEU A 163 12.19 -9.22 -9.89
N ILE A 164 12.57 -8.92 -8.65
CA ILE A 164 11.84 -9.36 -7.45
C ILE A 164 10.39 -8.86 -7.49
N THR A 165 10.20 -7.60 -7.85
CA THR A 165 8.89 -6.97 -7.92
C THR A 165 8.00 -7.65 -8.98
N SER A 166 8.56 -8.02 -10.14
CA SER A 166 7.82 -8.73 -11.18
C SER A 166 7.31 -10.10 -10.74
N LEU A 167 8.08 -10.83 -9.91
CA LEU A 167 7.67 -12.11 -9.35
C LEU A 167 6.49 -11.95 -8.39
N VAL A 168 6.49 -10.88 -7.58
CA VAL A 168 5.36 -10.55 -6.72
C VAL A 168 4.11 -10.24 -7.55
N TYR A 169 4.25 -9.45 -8.61
CA TYR A 169 3.13 -9.08 -9.49
C TYR A 169 2.63 -10.22 -10.38
N TYR A 170 3.41 -11.28 -10.59
CA TYR A 170 3.00 -12.42 -11.41
C TYR A 170 1.82 -13.18 -10.78
N ASN A 171 1.74 -13.24 -9.45
CA ASN A 171 0.67 -13.96 -8.75
C ASN A 171 -0.52 -13.07 -8.36
N GLU A 172 -0.47 -11.78 -8.68
CA GLU A 172 -1.47 -10.81 -8.25
C GLU A 172 -2.66 -10.78 -9.22
N LYS A 173 -3.87 -10.99 -8.69
CA LYS A 173 -5.11 -11.03 -9.50
C LYS A 173 -5.85 -9.68 -9.53
N THR A 174 -5.74 -8.91 -8.46
CA THR A 174 -6.42 -7.61 -8.31
C THR A 174 -5.48 -6.60 -7.68
N VAL A 175 -5.59 -5.35 -8.12
CA VAL A 175 -4.76 -4.25 -7.63
C VAL A 175 -5.59 -2.96 -7.59
N GLU A 176 -5.34 -2.10 -6.64
CA GLU A 176 -5.94 -0.76 -6.62
C GLU A 176 -5.46 0.09 -7.81
N ARG A 177 -6.37 0.81 -8.48
CA ARG A 177 -6.07 1.61 -9.68
C ARG A 177 -4.96 2.64 -9.46
N ASN A 178 -4.95 3.32 -8.32
CA ASN A 178 -3.90 4.29 -8.02
C ASN A 178 -2.54 3.59 -7.84
N THR A 179 -2.50 2.51 -7.06
CA THR A 179 -1.31 1.65 -6.93
C THR A 179 -0.82 1.18 -8.29
N TYR A 180 -1.72 0.76 -9.17
CA TYR A 180 -1.38 0.35 -10.53
C TYR A 180 -0.76 1.48 -11.34
N LYS A 181 -1.32 2.69 -11.31
CA LYS A 181 -0.73 3.88 -11.97
C LYS A 181 0.69 4.18 -11.46
N VAL A 182 0.91 4.06 -10.15
CA VAL A 182 2.24 4.24 -9.54
C VAL A 182 3.22 3.18 -10.05
N ARG A 183 2.78 1.92 -10.17
CA ARG A 183 3.61 0.84 -10.74
C ARG A 183 4.04 1.15 -12.17
N ILE A 184 3.13 1.66 -13.00
CA ILE A 184 3.44 2.06 -14.39
C ILE A 184 4.56 3.09 -14.39
N ILE A 185 4.34 4.22 -13.69
CA ILE A 185 5.28 5.34 -13.68
C ILE A 185 6.64 4.91 -13.12
N SER A 186 6.64 4.20 -12.00
CA SER A 186 7.87 3.77 -11.33
C SER A 186 8.68 2.81 -12.21
N SER A 187 8.03 1.83 -12.85
CA SER A 187 8.71 0.86 -13.71
C SER A 187 9.29 1.51 -14.95
N VAL A 188 8.54 2.39 -15.60
CA VAL A 188 8.99 3.13 -16.80
C VAL A 188 10.17 4.03 -16.45
N MET A 189 10.07 4.81 -15.37
CA MET A 189 11.14 5.71 -14.94
C MET A 189 12.40 4.94 -14.56
N LEU A 190 12.27 3.79 -13.87
CA LEU A 190 13.42 2.95 -13.53
C LEU A 190 14.09 2.37 -14.76
N PHE A 191 13.34 1.88 -15.75
CA PHE A 191 13.93 1.33 -16.97
C PHE A 191 14.55 2.41 -17.86
N VAL A 192 13.94 3.58 -17.97
CA VAL A 192 14.56 4.72 -18.64
C VAL A 192 15.83 5.16 -17.90
N LEU A 193 15.81 5.20 -16.57
CA LEU A 193 16.98 5.52 -15.76
C LEU A 193 18.11 4.49 -15.94
N SER A 194 17.77 3.21 -16.07
CA SER A 194 18.75 2.14 -16.32
C SER A 194 19.55 2.33 -17.61
N ILE A 195 18.95 2.94 -18.64
CA ILE A 195 19.63 3.26 -19.90
C ILE A 195 20.81 4.22 -19.65
N TYR A 196 20.63 5.22 -18.77
CA TYR A 196 21.68 6.17 -18.43
C TYR A 196 22.83 5.56 -17.61
N PHE A 197 22.56 4.46 -16.90
CA PHE A 197 23.57 3.77 -16.09
C PHE A 197 24.32 2.68 -16.85
N LEU A 198 23.78 2.19 -17.96
CA LEU A 198 24.43 1.22 -18.83
C LEU A 198 25.36 1.93 -19.82
N ASP A 199 26.51 1.32 -20.08
CA ASP A 199 27.55 1.89 -20.95
C ASP A 199 27.05 2.03 -22.41
N ASN A 200 27.36 3.18 -23.01
CA ASN A 200 27.06 3.53 -24.41
C ASN A 200 27.77 2.63 -25.43
N SER A 201 28.83 1.94 -25.03
CA SER A 201 29.49 0.92 -25.86
C SER A 201 28.51 -0.15 -26.37
N TYR A 202 27.39 -0.36 -25.67
CA TYR A 202 26.32 -1.29 -26.03
C TYR A 202 25.03 -0.58 -26.44
N LEU A 203 25.11 0.40 -27.36
CA LEU A 203 23.95 1.19 -27.80
C LEU A 203 22.72 0.35 -28.22
N PHE A 204 22.93 -0.84 -28.80
CA PHE A 204 21.84 -1.75 -29.16
C PHE A 204 21.00 -2.18 -27.93
N LEU A 205 21.62 -2.31 -26.76
CA LEU A 205 20.96 -2.68 -25.51
C LEU A 205 19.98 -1.59 -25.07
N HIS A 206 20.38 -0.32 -25.22
CA HIS A 206 19.51 0.82 -24.93
C HIS A 206 18.24 0.80 -25.79
N TRP A 207 18.38 0.50 -27.08
CA TRP A 207 17.24 0.35 -27.98
C TRP A 207 16.33 -0.81 -27.58
N ILE A 208 16.90 -1.96 -27.20
CA ILE A 208 16.13 -3.11 -26.71
C ILE A 208 15.33 -2.71 -25.45
N ILE A 209 15.98 -2.14 -24.44
CA ILE A 209 15.31 -1.73 -23.20
C ILE A 209 14.19 -0.72 -23.51
N LEU A 210 14.43 0.24 -24.39
CA LEU A 210 13.45 1.27 -24.76
C LEU A 210 12.24 0.67 -25.49
N ILE A 211 12.44 -0.20 -26.48
CA ILE A 211 11.34 -0.86 -27.22
C ILE A 211 10.49 -1.70 -26.27
N PHE A 212 11.13 -2.50 -25.40
CA PHE A 212 10.41 -3.34 -24.45
C PHE A 212 9.69 -2.49 -23.38
N THR A 213 10.24 -1.35 -22.99
CA THR A 213 9.58 -0.40 -22.08
C THR A 213 8.34 0.23 -22.74
N ILE A 214 8.40 0.61 -24.02
CA ILE A 214 7.23 1.09 -24.77
C ILE A 214 6.15 -0.01 -24.84
N LEU A 215 6.54 -1.24 -25.14
CA LEU A 215 5.62 -2.38 -25.18
C LEU A 215 4.98 -2.65 -23.81
N LEU A 216 5.76 -2.52 -22.73
CA LEU A 216 5.26 -2.63 -21.36
C LEU A 216 4.20 -1.55 -21.06
N VAL A 217 4.44 -0.29 -21.45
CA VAL A 217 3.46 0.79 -21.32
C VAL A 217 2.16 0.47 -22.06
N PHE A 218 2.26 -0.07 -23.27
CA PHE A 218 1.08 -0.47 -24.04
C PHE A 218 0.21 -1.48 -23.27
N PHE A 219 0.81 -2.54 -22.70
CA PHE A 219 0.06 -3.54 -21.93
C PHE A 219 -0.51 -2.99 -20.61
N PHE A 220 0.19 -2.06 -19.98
CA PHE A 220 -0.33 -1.35 -18.82
C PHE A 220 -1.59 -0.53 -19.15
N ILE A 221 -1.58 0.20 -20.26
CA ILE A 221 -2.73 0.99 -20.73
C ILE A 221 -3.89 0.08 -21.15
N GLU A 222 -3.59 -1.04 -21.82
CA GLU A 222 -4.60 -2.02 -22.20
C GLU A 222 -5.36 -2.56 -20.97
N ASN A 223 -4.62 -2.89 -19.90
CA ASN A 223 -5.21 -3.33 -18.64
C ASN A 223 -6.06 -2.24 -17.96
N LEU A 224 -5.66 -0.97 -18.02
CA LEU A 224 -6.46 0.14 -17.50
C LEU A 224 -7.78 0.27 -18.27
N ARG A 225 -7.73 0.32 -19.61
CA ARG A 225 -8.90 0.49 -20.47
C ARG A 225 -9.89 -0.67 -20.37
N ASN A 226 -9.39 -1.90 -20.23
CA ASN A 226 -10.23 -3.09 -20.09
C ASN A 226 -11.04 -3.11 -18.79
N ASN A 227 -10.61 -2.37 -17.76
CA ASN A 227 -11.32 -2.26 -16.49
C ASN A 227 -12.29 -1.07 -16.45
N GLU A 228 -12.04 -0.02 -17.24
CA GLU A 228 -13.02 1.08 -17.45
C GLU A 228 -14.28 0.59 -18.17
N ASN A 229 -14.15 -0.34 -19.12
CA ASN A 229 -15.27 -0.88 -19.88
C ASN A 229 -16.14 -1.89 -19.11
N THR A 230 -15.61 -2.52 -18.05
CA THR A 230 -16.38 -3.46 -17.20
C THR A 230 -17.26 -2.76 -16.17
N ASN A 231 -16.98 -1.50 -15.83
CA ASN A 231 -17.79 -0.72 -14.88
C ASN A 231 -19.06 -0.09 -15.49
N LEU A 232 -19.32 -0.28 -16.80
CA LEU A 232 -20.46 0.34 -17.50
C LEU A 232 -21.55 -0.63 -17.96
N LYS A 233 -21.44 -1.94 -17.72
CA LYS A 233 -22.43 -2.90 -18.24
C LYS A 233 -22.93 -4.00 -17.30
N ASP A 234 -22.31 -4.21 -16.14
CA ASP A 234 -22.72 -5.29 -15.22
C ASP A 234 -22.94 -4.78 -13.78
N ALA A 235 -23.76 -3.74 -13.62
CA ALA A 235 -24.32 -3.30 -12.34
C ALA A 235 -25.85 -3.32 -12.41
#